data_AF-A0A538S829-F1
#
_entry.id   AF-A0A538S829-F1
#
_cell.length_a   1.000
_cell.length_b   1.000
_cell.length_c   1.000
_cell.angle_alpha   90.00
_cell.angle_beta   90.00
_cell.angle_gamma   90.00
#
_symmetry.space_group_name_H-M   'P 1'
#
loop_
_entity.id
_entity.type
_entity.pdbx_description
1 polymer ?
#
loop_
_entity_poly.entity_id
_entity_poly.type
_entity_poly.pdbx_seq_one_letter_code
_entity_poly.pdbx_strand_id
1 'polypeptide(L)'
;MTVRRGQFALGFIPTRAPSVTNNRQGATFWQIASARGVRTAVIEAPICFPPEKLQTGVLLSGLGVPDIRGTMGTFSYYATDATGAADTEMGGKIARLTLDPAGRSRSVVHGPRNPFAGRDSEGRIPDLTIPVEFLRIRRNAVQISLQGQTRTIRQGSWSDWYTIQFHVAPLVSVRGIARFHVIQAYPEVRVYLSPINLDPRRPPIPVSSPPAYSAQLAQKLGLYKTLGWPEDTWALNEEKIDEEVFLQDLNYSFDRQRALV
;
A
#
# COMPACT_ATOMS: atom_id res chain seq x y z
N MET A 1 6.68 10.45 -13.55
CA MET A 1 5.57 9.81 -14.28
C MET A 1 4.44 10.81 -14.42
N THR A 2 3.65 10.73 -15.48
CA THR A 2 2.49 11.61 -15.68
C THR A 2 1.22 10.81 -15.48
N VAL A 3 0.33 11.24 -14.58
CA VAL A 3 -0.93 10.55 -14.28
C VAL A 3 -2.08 11.26 -14.97
N ARG A 4 -2.85 10.55 -15.79
CA ARG A 4 -4.15 11.00 -16.30
C ARG A 4 -5.25 10.24 -15.57
N ARG A 5 -6.19 11.00 -15.01
CA ARG A 5 -7.32 10.43 -14.27
C ARG A 5 -8.27 9.70 -15.22
N GLY A 6 -8.95 8.70 -14.67
CA GLY A 6 -10.10 8.11 -15.35
C GLY A 6 -11.22 9.14 -15.49
N GLN A 7 -12.07 8.93 -16.48
CA GLN A 7 -13.26 9.76 -16.72
C GLN A 7 -14.51 8.93 -16.43
N PHE A 8 -15.52 9.59 -15.90
CA PHE A 8 -16.81 9.00 -15.60
C PHE A 8 -17.91 9.86 -16.20
N ALA A 9 -18.86 9.25 -16.92
CA ALA A 9 -20.11 9.87 -17.30
C ALA A 9 -21.12 9.76 -16.15
N LEU A 10 -21.98 10.77 -16.01
CA LEU A 10 -23.02 10.85 -14.96
C LEU A 10 -22.48 10.69 -13.52
N GLY A 11 -21.17 10.85 -13.32
CA GLY A 11 -20.53 10.72 -12.00
C GLY A 11 -20.32 9.28 -11.52
N PHE A 12 -20.57 8.24 -12.34
CA PHE A 12 -20.34 6.85 -11.91
C PHE A 12 -20.08 5.83 -13.03
N ILE A 13 -20.37 6.17 -14.29
CA ILE A 13 -20.17 5.25 -15.43
C ILE A 13 -18.76 5.45 -15.99
N PRO A 14 -17.81 4.50 -15.86
CA PRO A 14 -16.45 4.68 -16.35
C PRO A 14 -16.41 4.77 -17.88
N THR A 15 -15.97 5.91 -18.41
CA THR A 15 -15.81 6.12 -19.86
C THR A 15 -14.35 6.01 -20.31
N ARG A 16 -13.41 6.27 -19.40
CA ARG A 16 -11.97 6.14 -19.67
C ARG A 16 -11.24 5.66 -18.43
N ALA A 17 -10.41 4.63 -18.57
CA ALA A 17 -9.54 4.17 -17.48
C ALA A 17 -8.44 5.21 -17.17
N PRO A 18 -7.98 5.29 -15.91
CA PRO A 18 -6.78 6.06 -15.59
C PRO A 18 -5.57 5.50 -16.34
N SER A 19 -4.64 6.38 -16.73
CA SER A 19 -3.40 5.97 -17.39
C SER A 19 -2.22 6.68 -16.75
N VAL A 20 -1.14 5.94 -16.50
CA VAL A 20 0.13 6.50 -16.06
C VAL A 20 1.13 6.39 -17.21
N THR A 21 1.86 7.45 -17.46
CA THR A 21 2.92 7.51 -18.46
C THR A 21 4.26 7.58 -17.76
N ASN A 22 5.15 6.64 -18.09
CA ASN A 22 6.55 6.73 -17.69
C ASN A 22 7.22 7.80 -18.57
N ASN A 23 7.83 8.81 -17.95
CA ASN A 23 8.48 9.92 -18.65
C ASN A 23 9.96 9.65 -18.94
N ARG A 24 10.46 8.46 -18.59
CA ARG A 24 11.83 8.02 -18.88
C ARG A 24 12.05 8.05 -20.39
N GLN A 25 13.19 8.60 -20.80
CA GLN A 25 13.62 8.68 -22.20
C GLN A 25 14.80 7.72 -22.44
N GLY A 26 15.05 7.41 -23.71
CA GLY A 26 16.09 6.48 -24.13
C GLY A 26 15.68 5.00 -24.03
N ALA A 27 16.39 4.15 -24.79
CA ALA A 27 16.21 2.71 -24.72
C ALA A 27 16.91 2.15 -23.48
N THR A 28 16.24 1.27 -22.73
CA THR A 28 16.88 0.59 -21.59
C THR A 28 17.78 -0.53 -22.07
N PHE A 29 18.78 -0.86 -21.25
CA PHE A 29 19.63 -2.02 -21.51
C PHE A 29 18.81 -3.31 -21.69
N TRP A 30 17.82 -3.54 -20.83
CA TRP A 30 16.98 -4.74 -20.90
C TRP A 30 16.02 -4.75 -22.10
N GLN A 31 15.55 -3.59 -22.59
CA GLN A 31 14.85 -3.53 -23.87
C GLN A 31 15.75 -3.98 -25.02
N ILE A 32 16.99 -3.48 -25.07
CA ILE A 32 17.96 -3.82 -26.11
C ILE A 32 18.28 -5.32 -26.06
N ALA A 33 18.59 -5.85 -24.87
CA ALA A 33 18.89 -7.26 -24.67
C ALA A 33 17.71 -8.15 -25.09
N SER A 34 16.51 -7.82 -24.63
CA SER A 34 15.29 -8.56 -24.95
C SER A 34 14.95 -8.55 -26.44
N ALA A 35 15.17 -7.42 -27.13
CA ALA A 35 14.96 -7.28 -28.57
C ALA A 35 15.97 -8.09 -29.40
N ARG A 36 17.16 -8.37 -28.84
CA ARG A 36 18.18 -9.24 -29.42
C ARG A 36 17.99 -10.71 -29.06
N GLY A 37 16.87 -11.08 -28.44
CA GLY A 37 16.52 -12.47 -28.09
C GLY A 37 17.14 -12.97 -26.78
N VAL A 38 17.78 -12.10 -25.99
CA VAL A 38 18.30 -12.48 -24.67
C VAL A 38 17.14 -12.54 -23.68
N ARG A 39 16.88 -13.72 -23.11
CA ARG A 39 15.88 -13.89 -22.04
C ARG A 39 16.26 -13.00 -20.86
N THR A 40 15.41 -12.03 -20.56
CA THR A 40 15.71 -11.00 -19.56
C THR A 40 14.68 -11.02 -18.43
N ALA A 41 15.13 -11.10 -17.18
CA ALA A 41 14.29 -10.89 -16.01
C ALA A 41 14.72 -9.60 -15.32
N VAL A 42 13.83 -8.62 -15.27
CA VAL A 42 14.05 -7.33 -14.63
C VAL A 42 13.19 -7.26 -13.38
N ILE A 43 13.81 -7.33 -12.21
CA ILE A 43 13.09 -7.34 -10.94
C ILE A 43 13.39 -6.03 -10.22
N GLU A 44 12.35 -5.24 -10.02
CA GLU A 44 12.36 -4.02 -9.20
C GLU A 44 13.38 -2.95 -9.65
N ALA A 45 13.70 -2.94 -10.95
CA ALA A 45 14.51 -1.87 -11.51
C ALA A 45 13.83 -0.50 -11.33
N PRO A 46 14.60 0.55 -11.01
CA PRO A 46 14.04 1.86 -10.71
C PRO A 46 13.43 2.53 -11.94
N ILE A 47 12.41 3.37 -11.71
CA ILE A 47 11.76 4.22 -12.72
C ILE A 47 11.18 3.38 -13.88
N CYS A 48 10.62 2.22 -13.55
CA CYS A 48 10.05 1.28 -14.51
C CYS A 48 8.51 1.20 -14.45
N PHE A 49 7.81 2.09 -13.76
CA PHE A 49 6.33 2.07 -13.70
C PHE A 49 5.67 3.09 -14.66
N PRO A 50 4.63 2.71 -15.41
CA PRO A 50 4.23 1.33 -15.70
C PRO A 50 5.33 0.56 -16.45
N PRO A 51 5.34 -0.78 -16.32
CA PRO A 51 6.37 -1.65 -16.87
C PRO A 51 6.34 -1.60 -18.39
N GLU A 52 7.52 -1.50 -18.99
CA GLU A 52 7.64 -1.61 -20.43
C GLU A 52 7.56 -3.05 -20.92
N LYS A 53 7.21 -3.22 -22.19
CA LYS A 53 7.13 -4.54 -22.81
C LYS A 53 8.52 -5.01 -23.19
N LEU A 54 8.84 -6.23 -22.77
CA LEU A 54 10.00 -6.98 -23.23
C LEU A 54 9.55 -7.96 -24.31
N GLN A 55 10.34 -8.14 -25.36
CA GLN A 55 10.05 -9.10 -26.43
C GLN A 55 10.22 -10.55 -25.95
N THR A 56 11.25 -10.77 -25.14
CA THR A 56 11.57 -12.02 -24.45
C THR A 56 11.93 -11.72 -23.00
N GLY A 57 11.11 -12.19 -22.06
CA GLY A 57 11.37 -12.03 -20.63
C GLY A 57 10.21 -11.48 -19.81
N VAL A 58 10.56 -11.04 -18.60
CA VAL A 58 9.64 -10.51 -17.59
C VAL A 58 10.21 -9.26 -16.93
N LEU A 59 9.34 -8.34 -16.56
CA LEU A 59 9.68 -7.12 -15.81
C LEU A 59 8.69 -6.96 -14.66
N LEU A 60 9.20 -6.78 -13.44
CA LEU A 60 8.47 -6.29 -12.27
C LEU A 60 8.97 -4.89 -11.98
N SER A 61 8.07 -3.91 -11.93
CA SER A 61 8.42 -2.51 -11.68
C SER A 61 8.91 -2.34 -10.24
N GLY A 62 9.99 -1.58 -10.04
CA GLY A 62 10.46 -1.16 -8.72
C GLY A 62 10.15 0.30 -8.45
N LEU A 63 11.16 1.07 -8.04
CA LEU A 63 11.02 2.46 -7.64
C LEU A 63 10.11 3.27 -8.58
N GLY A 64 9.05 3.84 -7.99
CA GLY A 64 8.04 4.64 -8.67
C GLY A 64 6.67 3.97 -8.82
N VAL A 65 6.51 2.69 -8.47
CA VAL A 65 5.17 2.12 -8.20
C VAL A 65 4.61 2.78 -6.93
N PRO A 66 3.44 3.43 -6.97
CA PRO A 66 2.87 4.08 -5.80
C PRO A 66 2.09 3.11 -4.91
N ASP A 67 1.76 3.58 -3.71
CA ASP A 67 0.71 2.97 -2.88
C ASP A 67 -0.70 3.20 -3.48
N ILE A 68 -1.74 2.65 -2.84
CA ILE A 68 -3.13 2.77 -3.27
C ILE A 68 -3.61 4.23 -3.37
N ARG A 69 -3.00 5.14 -2.60
CA ARG A 69 -3.33 6.57 -2.56
C ARG A 69 -2.66 7.33 -3.70
N GLY A 70 -1.71 6.71 -4.39
CA GLY A 70 -0.88 7.36 -5.40
C GLY A 70 0.34 8.07 -4.80
N THR A 71 0.73 7.75 -3.56
CA THR A 71 1.93 8.31 -2.90
C THR A 71 3.07 7.30 -2.85
N MET A 72 4.20 7.68 -2.24
CA MET A 72 5.42 6.87 -2.20
C MET A 72 5.61 6.15 -0.85
N GLY A 73 4.56 5.99 -0.05
CA GLY A 73 4.66 5.27 1.23
C GLY A 73 3.84 5.88 2.36
N THR A 74 2.64 6.42 2.11
CA THR A 74 1.78 6.92 3.19
C THR A 74 1.38 5.75 4.10
N PHE A 75 1.87 5.77 5.33
CA PHE A 75 1.47 4.85 6.39
C PHE A 75 0.29 5.41 7.21
N SER A 76 -0.27 4.60 8.11
CA SER A 76 -1.20 5.09 9.14
C SER A 76 -0.74 4.70 10.54
N TYR A 77 -0.93 5.60 11.51
CA TYR A 77 -0.54 5.43 12.90
C TYR A 77 -1.74 5.75 13.79
N TYR A 78 -2.16 4.75 14.57
CA TYR A 78 -3.32 4.81 15.45
C TYR A 78 -2.85 4.76 16.89
N ALA A 79 -3.14 5.78 17.68
CA ALA A 79 -2.62 5.86 19.04
C ALA A 79 -3.55 6.56 20.03
N THR A 80 -3.62 6.04 21.26
CA THR A 80 -4.42 6.66 22.34
C THR A 80 -3.80 7.95 22.88
N ASP A 81 -2.48 8.07 22.79
CA ASP A 81 -1.68 9.23 23.19
C ASP A 81 -1.38 10.21 22.05
N ALA A 82 -1.93 9.99 20.86
CA ALA A 82 -1.84 10.97 19.78
C ALA A 82 -2.56 12.29 20.14
N THR A 83 -1.95 13.42 19.84
CA THR A 83 -2.47 14.77 20.12
C THR A 83 -3.59 15.21 19.16
N GLY A 84 -4.02 14.35 18.24
CA GLY A 84 -5.11 14.61 17.30
C GLY A 84 -5.03 13.70 16.08
N ALA A 85 -5.94 13.92 15.13
CA ALA A 85 -5.80 13.38 13.78
C ALA A 85 -5.08 14.40 12.90
N ALA A 86 -4.05 13.98 12.17
CA ALA A 86 -3.23 14.87 11.35
C ALA A 86 -2.55 14.11 10.21
N ASP A 87 -2.21 14.87 9.17
CA ASP A 87 -1.25 14.43 8.16
C ASP A 87 0.16 14.84 8.65
N THR A 88 1.13 13.95 8.53
CA THR A 88 2.52 14.25 8.85
C THR A 88 3.23 14.93 7.68
N GLU A 89 4.45 15.43 7.91
CA GLU A 89 5.23 16.13 6.89
C GLU A 89 5.52 15.24 5.67
N MET A 90 5.85 13.96 5.89
CA MET A 90 6.08 12.97 4.84
C MET A 90 4.78 12.34 4.33
N GLY A 91 3.62 12.74 4.87
CA GLY A 91 2.30 12.33 4.37
C GLY A 91 1.73 11.07 5.01
N GLY A 92 2.24 10.64 6.16
CA GLY A 92 1.62 9.65 7.04
C GLY A 92 0.30 10.15 7.64
N LYS A 93 -0.58 9.24 8.04
CA LYS A 93 -1.90 9.54 8.63
C LYS A 93 -1.91 9.19 10.12
N ILE A 94 -2.05 10.18 10.99
CA ILE A 94 -2.20 9.96 12.43
C ILE A 94 -3.68 9.99 12.79
N ALA A 95 -4.12 9.03 13.60
CA ALA A 95 -5.45 8.98 14.16
C ALA A 95 -5.40 8.73 15.67
N ARG A 96 -6.04 9.63 16.43
CA ARG A 96 -6.23 9.43 17.87
C ARG A 96 -7.28 8.35 18.12
N LEU A 97 -6.95 7.42 19.02
CA LEU A 97 -7.87 6.40 19.50
C LEU A 97 -8.44 6.82 20.86
N THR A 98 -9.74 6.61 21.03
CA THR A 98 -10.43 6.70 22.33
C THR A 98 -10.96 5.32 22.66
N LEU A 99 -10.46 4.71 23.74
CA LEU A 99 -10.93 3.39 24.19
C LEU A 99 -12.22 3.54 25.01
N ASP A 100 -13.22 2.72 24.72
CA ASP A 100 -14.39 2.54 25.57
C ASP A 100 -14.03 1.71 26.83
N PRO A 101 -14.94 1.55 27.81
CA PRO A 101 -14.70 0.73 29.00
C PRO A 101 -14.36 -0.75 28.71
N ALA A 102 -14.77 -1.26 27.55
CA ALA A 102 -14.43 -2.61 27.09
C ALA A 102 -13.10 -2.66 26.32
N GLY A 103 -12.38 -1.54 26.18
CA GLY A 103 -11.11 -1.44 25.48
C GLY A 103 -11.24 -1.37 23.95
N ARG A 104 -12.42 -1.00 23.42
CA ARG A 104 -12.66 -0.87 21.98
C ARG A 104 -12.47 0.57 21.51
N SER A 105 -12.00 0.73 20.27
CA SER A 105 -11.97 2.00 19.57
C SER A 105 -12.27 1.81 18.09
N ARG A 106 -12.76 2.88 17.46
CA ARG A 106 -13.08 2.92 16.03
C ARG A 106 -12.26 4.00 15.36
N SER A 107 -11.78 3.70 14.15
CA SER A 107 -11.09 4.66 13.30
C SER A 107 -11.37 4.33 11.83
N VAL A 108 -10.57 4.90 10.94
CA VAL A 108 -10.65 4.67 9.50
C VAL A 108 -9.29 4.33 8.90
N VAL A 109 -9.30 3.49 7.88
CA VAL A 109 -8.19 3.28 6.96
C VAL A 109 -8.41 4.18 5.74
N HIS A 110 -7.42 5.01 5.42
CA HIS A 110 -7.51 5.92 4.27
C HIS A 110 -6.98 5.26 3.00
N GLY A 111 -7.84 5.12 2.01
CA GLY A 111 -7.55 4.55 0.70
C GLY A 111 -7.36 5.58 -0.40
N PRO A 112 -7.64 5.23 -1.68
CA PRO A 112 -7.45 6.12 -2.80
C PRO A 112 -8.30 7.40 -2.68
N ARG A 113 -7.82 8.49 -3.28
CA ARG A 113 -8.57 9.74 -3.40
C ARG A 113 -9.94 9.51 -4.04
N ASN A 114 -10.99 10.06 -3.45
CA ASN A 114 -12.35 9.96 -3.96
C ASN A 114 -12.51 10.84 -5.21
N PRO A 115 -12.69 10.26 -6.41
CA PRO A 115 -12.77 11.05 -7.64
C PRO A 115 -14.06 11.88 -7.74
N PHE A 116 -15.06 11.62 -6.91
CA PHE A 116 -16.37 12.28 -6.92
C PHE A 116 -16.54 13.29 -5.81
N ALA A 117 -15.59 13.35 -4.87
CA ALA A 117 -15.64 14.34 -3.82
C ALA A 117 -15.20 15.72 -4.32
N GLY A 118 -15.89 16.75 -3.84
CA GLY A 118 -15.40 18.12 -3.93
C GLY A 118 -14.07 18.28 -3.19
N ARG A 119 -13.36 19.37 -3.48
CA ARG A 119 -12.17 19.72 -2.71
C ARG A 119 -12.57 20.15 -1.30
N ASP A 120 -11.77 19.79 -0.30
CA ASP A 120 -11.92 20.25 1.07
C ASP A 120 -11.52 21.73 1.22
N SER A 121 -11.59 22.26 2.45
CA SER A 121 -11.20 23.63 2.79
C SER A 121 -9.76 23.97 2.43
N GLU A 122 -8.87 22.97 2.37
CA GLU A 122 -7.47 23.12 1.97
C GLU A 122 -7.23 22.82 0.48
N GLY A 123 -8.30 22.65 -0.30
CA GLY A 123 -8.22 22.36 -1.73
C GLY A 123 -7.81 20.92 -2.06
N ARG A 124 -7.76 20.01 -1.09
CA ARG A 124 -7.37 18.60 -1.29
C ARG A 124 -8.58 17.77 -1.66
N ILE A 125 -8.33 16.62 -2.29
CA ILE A 125 -9.41 15.66 -2.60
C ILE A 125 -9.42 14.64 -1.47
N PRO A 126 -10.54 14.47 -0.74
CA PRO A 126 -10.59 13.56 0.39
C PRO A 126 -10.44 12.11 -0.08
N ASP A 127 -9.92 11.29 0.83
CA ASP A 127 -9.73 9.86 0.58
C ASP A 127 -11.03 9.07 0.77
N LEU A 128 -11.17 7.96 0.06
CA LEU A 128 -12.12 6.93 0.46
C LEU A 128 -11.66 6.31 1.77
N THR A 129 -12.57 6.15 2.73
CA THR A 129 -12.26 5.60 4.04
C THR A 129 -12.99 4.29 4.28
N ILE A 130 -12.33 3.37 4.96
CA ILE A 130 -12.91 2.10 5.39
C ILE A 130 -12.87 2.03 6.92
N PRO A 131 -13.98 1.71 7.60
CA PRO A 131 -13.99 1.56 9.06
C PRO A 131 -13.03 0.45 9.51
N VAL A 132 -12.28 0.74 10.57
CA VAL A 132 -11.44 -0.24 11.28
C VAL A 132 -11.76 -0.18 12.77
N GLU A 133 -11.87 -1.34 13.41
CA GLU A 133 -12.07 -1.45 14.85
C GLU A 133 -10.85 -2.08 15.51
N PHE A 134 -10.49 -1.53 16.68
CA PHE A 134 -9.41 -2.01 17.53
C PHE A 134 -10.01 -2.43 18.86
N LEU A 135 -9.69 -3.63 19.35
CA LEU A 135 -10.05 -4.10 20.68
C LEU A 135 -8.79 -4.50 21.43
N ARG A 136 -8.49 -3.83 22.54
CA ARG A 136 -7.39 -4.20 23.42
C ARG A 136 -7.68 -5.56 24.09
N ILE A 137 -6.80 -6.52 23.87
CA ILE A 137 -6.87 -7.85 24.48
C ILE A 137 -5.83 -7.90 25.60
N ARG A 138 -6.31 -7.86 26.85
CA ARG A 138 -5.47 -7.83 28.06
C ARG A 138 -4.47 -6.67 27.99
N ARG A 139 -3.17 -6.94 28.19
CA ARG A 139 -2.09 -5.94 28.20
C ARG A 139 -1.02 -6.17 27.13
N ASN A 140 -1.24 -7.11 26.20
CA ASN A 140 -0.17 -7.57 25.29
C ASN A 140 -0.64 -7.86 23.85
N ALA A 141 -1.88 -7.56 23.51
CA ALA A 141 -2.40 -7.77 22.17
C ALA A 141 -3.52 -6.79 21.82
N VAL A 142 -3.73 -6.59 20.52
CA VAL A 142 -4.85 -5.83 19.96
C VAL A 142 -5.51 -6.71 18.89
N GLN A 143 -6.82 -6.87 18.98
CA GLN A 143 -7.63 -7.44 17.91
C GLN A 143 -8.02 -6.33 16.94
N ILE A 144 -7.75 -6.54 15.65
CA ILE A 144 -8.01 -5.58 14.57
C ILE A 144 -9.01 -6.20 13.60
N SER A 145 -10.14 -5.50 13.43
CA SER A 145 -11.25 -5.89 12.55
C SER A 145 -11.37 -4.90 11.39
N LEU A 146 -11.22 -5.40 10.17
CA LEU A 146 -11.25 -4.61 8.93
C LEU A 146 -11.94 -5.40 7.81
N GLN A 147 -13.08 -4.91 7.33
CA GLN A 147 -13.87 -5.54 6.26
C GLN A 147 -14.12 -7.05 6.47
N GLY A 148 -14.58 -7.43 7.66
CA GLY A 148 -14.85 -8.83 8.02
C GLY A 148 -13.60 -9.68 8.32
N GLN A 149 -12.39 -9.17 8.08
CA GLN A 149 -11.15 -9.82 8.52
C GLN A 149 -10.86 -9.40 9.96
N THR A 150 -10.76 -10.39 10.86
CA THR A 150 -10.44 -10.15 12.28
C THR A 150 -9.19 -10.92 12.63
N ARG A 151 -8.18 -10.25 13.19
CA ARG A 151 -6.94 -10.90 13.67
C ARG A 151 -6.52 -10.31 15.00
N THR A 152 -6.06 -11.16 15.91
CA THR A 152 -5.47 -10.75 17.18
C THR A 152 -3.96 -10.75 17.04
N ILE A 153 -3.35 -9.58 17.21
CA ILE A 153 -1.92 -9.36 16.98
C ILE A 153 -1.28 -9.03 18.32
N ARG A 154 -0.19 -9.73 18.64
CA ARG A 154 0.58 -9.48 19.86
C ARG A 154 1.38 -8.18 19.70
N GLN A 155 1.63 -7.52 20.83
CA GLN A 155 2.58 -6.43 20.89
C GLN A 155 3.95 -6.87 20.36
N GLY A 156 4.61 -5.99 19.60
CA GLY A 156 5.88 -6.26 18.93
C GLY A 156 5.77 -7.22 17.75
N SER A 157 4.57 -7.38 17.16
CA SER A 157 4.36 -8.31 16.05
C SER A 157 3.58 -7.70 14.91
N TRP A 158 3.94 -8.14 13.71
CA TRP A 158 3.21 -7.89 12.48
C TRP A 158 2.04 -8.87 12.32
N SER A 159 0.97 -8.41 11.68
CA SER A 159 -0.10 -9.27 11.18
C SER A 159 0.33 -9.96 9.88
N ASP A 160 -0.43 -10.98 9.47
CA ASP A 160 -0.50 -11.33 8.05
C ASP A 160 -1.16 -10.20 7.24
N TRP A 161 -1.18 -10.36 5.93
CA TRP A 161 -1.86 -9.45 5.01
C TRP A 161 -3.36 -9.32 5.29
N TYR A 162 -3.82 -8.07 5.30
CA TYR A 162 -5.21 -7.69 5.10
C TYR A 162 -5.40 -7.34 3.62
N THR A 163 -6.42 -7.91 2.98
CA THR A 163 -6.88 -7.44 1.66
C THR A 163 -7.95 -6.38 1.87
N ILE A 164 -7.78 -5.20 1.29
CA ILE A 164 -8.67 -4.05 1.51
C ILE A 164 -9.27 -3.65 0.17
N GLN A 165 -10.60 -3.64 0.08
CA GLN A 165 -11.33 -3.29 -1.14
C GLN A 165 -11.98 -1.92 -1.00
N PHE A 166 -11.61 -1.00 -1.88
CA PHE A 166 -12.18 0.35 -1.95
C PHE A 166 -13.13 0.45 -3.14
N HIS A 167 -14.40 0.75 -2.89
CA HIS A 167 -15.40 0.98 -3.93
C HIS A 167 -15.32 2.42 -4.39
N VAL A 168 -14.67 2.64 -5.53
CA VAL A 168 -14.50 3.97 -6.13
C VAL A 168 -15.79 4.43 -6.80
N ALA A 169 -16.49 3.51 -7.47
CA ALA A 169 -17.83 3.69 -8.06
C ALA A 169 -18.61 2.37 -7.92
N PRO A 170 -19.95 2.31 -8.19
CA PRO A 170 -20.78 1.11 -7.97
C PRO A 170 -20.23 -0.18 -8.59
N LEU A 171 -19.51 -0.09 -9.73
CA LEU A 171 -18.91 -1.24 -10.43
C LEU A 171 -17.38 -1.17 -10.50
N VAL A 172 -16.75 -0.16 -9.89
CA VAL A 172 -15.31 0.07 -9.95
C VAL A 172 -14.75 0.00 -8.55
N SER A 173 -13.97 -1.05 -8.29
CA SER A 173 -13.25 -1.19 -7.03
C SER A 173 -11.76 -1.37 -7.28
N VAL A 174 -10.96 -0.89 -6.33
CA VAL A 174 -9.52 -1.08 -6.29
C VAL A 174 -9.19 -1.87 -5.03
N ARG A 175 -8.33 -2.87 -5.17
CA ARG A 175 -7.86 -3.68 -4.05
C ARG A 175 -6.44 -3.33 -3.70
N GLY A 176 -6.19 -3.21 -2.41
CA GLY A 176 -4.86 -3.10 -1.85
C GLY A 176 -4.61 -4.18 -0.81
N ILE A 177 -3.35 -4.28 -0.40
CA ILE A 177 -2.91 -5.15 0.69
C ILE A 177 -2.04 -4.36 1.65
N ALA A 178 -2.19 -4.61 2.94
CA ALA A 178 -1.40 -3.96 3.98
C ALA A 178 -1.25 -4.87 5.19
N ARG A 179 -0.28 -4.55 6.06
CA ARG A 179 -0.04 -5.27 7.32
C ARG A 179 -0.10 -4.28 8.47
N PHE A 180 -0.68 -4.72 9.58
CA PHE A 180 -0.65 -3.98 10.83
C PHE A 180 0.52 -4.46 11.68
N HIS A 181 1.11 -3.56 12.45
CA HIS A 181 2.04 -3.87 13.53
C HIS A 181 1.50 -3.30 14.84
N VAL A 182 1.39 -4.12 15.89
CA VAL A 182 1.01 -3.62 17.22
C VAL A 182 2.29 -3.23 17.94
N ILE A 183 2.61 -1.94 17.94
CA ILE A 183 3.81 -1.41 18.62
C ILE A 183 3.63 -1.53 20.13
N GLN A 184 2.46 -1.14 20.63
CA GLN A 184 2.15 -1.19 22.05
C GLN A 184 0.67 -1.51 22.27
N ALA A 185 0.37 -2.37 23.25
CA ALA A 185 -1.01 -2.68 23.64
C ALA A 185 -1.40 -2.06 25.00
N TYR A 186 -0.43 -1.73 25.85
CA TYR A 186 -0.62 -1.15 27.18
C TYR A 186 0.64 -0.38 27.64
N PRO A 187 0.54 0.71 28.43
CA PRO A 187 -0.69 1.39 28.86
C PRO A 187 -1.45 2.06 27.72
N GLU A 188 -0.71 2.64 26.78
CA GLU A 188 -1.24 3.21 25.54
C GLU A 188 -1.32 2.15 24.44
N VAL A 189 -2.36 2.23 23.62
CA VAL A 189 -2.46 1.43 22.40
C VAL A 189 -1.84 2.22 21.28
N ARG A 190 -0.82 1.63 20.61
CA ARG A 190 -0.14 2.19 19.44
C ARG A 190 -0.08 1.11 18.37
N VAL A 191 -0.71 1.39 17.23
CA VAL A 191 -0.81 0.46 16.10
C VAL A 191 -0.37 1.17 14.83
N TYR A 192 0.52 0.53 14.11
CA TYR A 192 0.99 0.97 12.80
C TYR A 192 0.30 0.16 11.70
N LEU A 193 0.00 0.82 10.58
CA LEU A 193 -0.44 0.20 9.34
C LEU A 193 0.53 0.60 8.24
N SER A 194 1.14 -0.40 7.61
CA SER A 194 2.03 -0.20 6.47
C SER A 194 1.32 0.55 5.34
N PRO A 195 2.05 1.18 4.41
CA PRO A 195 1.46 1.67 3.18
C PRO A 195 0.62 0.60 2.50
N ILE A 196 -0.54 1.00 1.98
CA ILE A 196 -1.44 0.07 1.31
C ILE A 196 -0.90 -0.16 -0.09
N ASN A 197 -0.31 -1.33 -0.28
CA ASN A 197 0.26 -1.75 -1.56
C ASN A 197 -0.88 -2.08 -2.54
N LEU A 198 -0.61 -1.97 -3.85
CA LEU A 198 -1.55 -2.46 -4.86
C LEU A 198 -1.62 -3.99 -4.74
N ASP A 199 -2.81 -4.58 -4.85
CA ASP A 199 -2.92 -6.04 -4.81
C ASP A 199 -2.21 -6.66 -6.03
N PRO A 200 -1.11 -7.42 -5.84
CA PRO A 200 -0.29 -7.94 -6.95
C PRO A 200 -1.06 -8.93 -7.83
N ARG A 201 -2.17 -9.49 -7.34
CA ARG A 201 -2.99 -10.43 -8.12
C ARG A 201 -3.79 -9.73 -9.22
N ARG A 202 -4.15 -8.46 -9.02
CA ARG A 202 -4.94 -7.67 -9.97
C ARG A 202 -4.78 -6.16 -9.68
N PRO A 203 -3.58 -5.60 -9.92
CA PRO A 203 -3.37 -4.18 -9.67
C PRO A 203 -4.18 -3.34 -10.68
N PRO A 204 -4.66 -2.14 -10.30
CA PRO A 204 -5.46 -1.28 -11.18
C PRO A 204 -4.68 -0.80 -12.41
N ILE A 205 -3.36 -0.72 -12.29
CA ILE A 205 -2.41 -0.45 -13.37
C ILE A 205 -1.36 -1.56 -13.29
N PRO A 206 -0.99 -2.21 -14.41
CA PRO A 206 -0.01 -3.29 -14.39
C PRO A 206 1.29 -2.84 -13.69
N VAL A 207 1.73 -3.60 -12.70
CA VAL A 207 3.05 -3.43 -12.06
C VAL A 207 4.10 -4.34 -12.69
N SER A 208 3.68 -5.31 -13.51
CA SER A 208 4.57 -6.20 -14.25
C SER A 208 4.26 -6.27 -15.74
N SER A 209 5.25 -6.74 -16.51
CA SER A 209 5.15 -7.05 -17.92
C SER A 209 5.76 -8.45 -18.16
N PRO A 210 4.99 -9.45 -18.61
CA PRO A 210 3.55 -9.38 -18.89
C PRO A 210 2.72 -9.06 -17.62
N PRO A 211 1.49 -8.50 -17.77
CA PRO A 211 0.65 -8.14 -16.63
C PRO A 211 0.39 -9.28 -15.65
N ALA A 212 0.28 -10.52 -16.16
CA ALA A 212 0.04 -11.71 -15.34
C ALA A 212 1.22 -12.10 -14.43
N TYR A 213 2.43 -11.60 -14.70
CA TYR A 213 3.63 -11.99 -13.95
C TYR A 213 3.53 -11.64 -12.46
N SER A 214 3.00 -10.48 -12.10
CA SER A 214 2.74 -10.08 -10.71
C SER A 214 1.84 -11.07 -9.95
N ALA A 215 0.79 -11.57 -10.60
CA ALA A 215 -0.09 -12.58 -10.02
C ALA A 215 0.59 -13.96 -9.89
N GLN A 216 1.42 -14.34 -10.86
CA GLN A 216 2.22 -15.57 -10.81
C GLN A 216 3.21 -15.55 -9.64
N LEU A 217 3.87 -14.40 -9.41
CA LEU A 217 4.74 -14.21 -8.25
C LEU A 217 3.97 -14.32 -6.95
N ALA A 218 2.78 -13.70 -6.86
CA ALA A 218 1.92 -13.82 -5.69
C ALA A 218 1.47 -15.27 -5.42
N GLN A 219 1.28 -16.08 -6.47
CA GLN A 219 0.95 -17.50 -6.33
C GLN A 219 2.15 -18.31 -5.79
N LYS A 220 3.37 -18.00 -6.24
CA LYS A 220 4.59 -18.71 -5.83
C LYS A 220 5.03 -18.34 -4.41
N LEU A 221 5.00 -17.04 -4.08
CA LEU A 221 5.58 -16.51 -2.85
C LEU A 221 4.53 -16.22 -1.77
N GLY A 222 3.25 -16.12 -2.13
CA GLY A 222 2.26 -15.40 -1.35
C GLY A 222 2.30 -13.91 -1.64
N LEU A 223 1.44 -13.14 -0.95
CA LEU A 223 1.35 -11.69 -1.13
C LEU A 223 2.66 -11.00 -0.73
N TYR A 224 3.03 -9.95 -1.47
CA TYR A 224 4.29 -9.22 -1.32
C TYR A 224 4.07 -7.72 -1.57
N LYS A 225 4.97 -6.86 -1.07
CA LYS A 225 4.88 -5.41 -1.30
C LYS A 225 5.07 -5.10 -2.78
N THR A 226 4.16 -4.31 -3.36
CA THR A 226 4.27 -3.78 -4.72
C THR A 226 4.78 -2.35 -4.76
N LEU A 227 4.80 -1.65 -3.62
CA LEU A 227 5.32 -0.30 -3.49
C LEU A 227 6.77 -0.30 -3.98
N GLY A 228 7.10 0.64 -4.86
CA GLY A 228 8.39 0.62 -5.56
C GLY A 228 9.59 0.85 -4.66
N TRP A 229 9.37 1.45 -3.48
CA TRP A 229 10.33 1.50 -2.38
C TRP A 229 9.69 0.75 -1.20
N PRO A 230 9.96 -0.55 -1.03
CA PRO A 230 9.24 -1.38 -0.07
C PRO A 230 9.65 -1.12 1.38
N GLU A 231 10.82 -0.51 1.64
CA GLU A 231 11.29 -0.19 2.99
C GLU A 231 10.58 1.06 3.53
N ASP A 232 9.88 0.95 4.67
CA ASP A 232 9.02 2.00 5.23
C ASP A 232 9.83 3.11 5.95
N THR A 233 10.77 3.73 5.24
CA THR A 233 11.68 4.77 5.75
C THR A 233 10.96 6.03 6.25
N TRP A 234 9.80 6.38 5.70
CA TRP A 234 9.03 7.54 6.14
C TRP A 234 8.51 7.38 7.57
N ALA A 235 8.01 6.19 7.91
CA ALA A 235 7.52 5.91 9.25
C ALA A 235 8.64 5.89 10.29
N LEU A 236 9.83 5.40 9.89
CA LEU A 236 11.03 5.42 10.73
C LEU A 236 11.52 6.85 10.96
N ASN A 237 11.67 7.64 9.89
CA ASN A 237 12.15 9.02 9.97
C ASN A 237 11.21 9.91 10.80
N GLU A 238 9.91 9.62 10.78
CA GLU A 238 8.91 10.34 11.58
C GLU A 238 8.70 9.73 12.98
N GLU A 239 9.53 8.76 13.38
CA GLU A 239 9.51 8.12 14.70
C GLU A 239 8.13 7.52 15.05
N LYS A 240 7.47 6.93 14.05
CA LYS A 240 6.20 6.20 14.23
C LYS A 240 6.41 4.69 14.33
N ILE A 241 7.57 4.23 13.87
CA ILE A 241 8.12 2.90 14.13
C ILE A 241 9.57 3.07 14.56
N ASP A 242 10.10 2.09 15.30
CA ASP A 242 11.51 2.03 15.63
C ASP A 242 12.30 1.17 14.63
N GLU A 243 13.61 1.08 14.84
CA GLU A 243 14.51 0.29 14.00
C GLU A 243 14.19 -1.21 14.02
N GLU A 244 13.71 -1.75 15.15
CA GLU A 244 13.34 -3.16 15.24
C GLU A 244 12.16 -3.47 14.31
N VAL A 245 11.10 -2.67 14.40
CA VAL A 245 9.91 -2.81 13.55
C VAL A 245 10.27 -2.62 12.08
N PHE A 246 11.13 -1.64 11.77
CA PHE A 246 11.63 -1.41 10.42
C PHE A 246 12.42 -2.61 9.88
N LEU A 247 13.37 -3.16 10.65
CA LEU A 247 14.20 -4.29 10.24
C LEU A 247 13.39 -5.58 10.08
N GLN A 248 12.37 -5.81 10.92
CA GLN A 248 11.47 -6.94 10.77
C GLN A 248 10.75 -6.93 9.42
N ASP A 249 10.26 -5.76 8.99
CA ASP A 249 9.55 -5.62 7.72
C ASP A 249 10.49 -5.59 6.49
N LEU A 250 11.67 -4.97 6.63
CA LEU A 250 12.73 -5.01 5.63
C LEU A 250 13.14 -6.47 5.35
N ASN A 251 13.46 -7.24 6.38
CA ASN A 251 13.86 -8.63 6.23
C ASN A 251 12.73 -9.48 5.63
N TYR A 252 11.49 -9.27 6.07
CA TYR A 252 10.31 -9.94 5.48
C TYR A 252 10.16 -9.66 3.98
N SER A 253 10.44 -8.42 3.56
CA SER A 253 10.36 -8.01 2.15
C SER A 253 11.53 -8.59 1.34
N PHE A 254 12.73 -8.52 1.89
CA PHE A 254 13.96 -8.98 1.25
C PHE A 254 13.98 -10.51 1.07
N ASP A 255 13.51 -11.27 2.05
CA ASP A 255 13.40 -12.74 1.93
C ASP A 255 12.51 -13.15 0.76
N ARG A 256 11.45 -12.38 0.49
CA ARG A 256 10.55 -12.60 -0.65
C ARG A 256 11.20 -12.20 -1.97
N GLN A 257 11.92 -11.08 -2.00
CA GLN A 257 12.67 -10.64 -3.19
C GLN A 257 13.76 -11.65 -3.56
N ARG A 258 14.48 -12.20 -2.57
CA ARG A 258 15.50 -13.23 -2.80
C ARG A 258 14.93 -14.48 -3.46
N ALA A 259 13.66 -14.82 -3.20
CA ALA A 259 12.98 -15.95 -3.82
C ALA A 259 12.48 -15.68 -5.27
N LEU A 260 12.68 -14.45 -5.78
CA LEU A 260 12.38 -14.06 -7.18
C LEU A 260 13.51 -14.41 -8.16
N VAL A 261 14.74 -14.58 -7.68
CA VAL A 261 15.95 -14.89 -8.47
C VAL A 261 16.24 -16.39 -8.44
#